data_AF-A0A226BXC1-F1
#
_entry.id   AF-A0A226BXC1-F1
#
_cell.length_a   1.000
_cell.length_b   1.000
_cell.length_c   1.000
_cell.angle_alpha   90.00
_cell.angle_beta   90.00
_cell.angle_gamma   90.00
#
_symmetry.space_group_name_H-M   'P 1'
#
loop_
_entity.id
_entity.type
_entity.pdbx_description
1 polymer ?
#
loop_
_entity_poly.entity_id
_entity_poly.type
_entity_poly.pdbx_seq_one_letter_code
_entity_poly.pdbx_strand_id
1 'polypeptide(L)' 'MESLLSIYRGDRLNNSIYIEKNVGHIDRIIRSILGLLLIIAPVIIDIPVWVAVILAGIGGANIIEGIIGF' A
#
# COMPACT_ATOMS: atom_id res chain seq x y z
N MET A 1 39.14 -18.23 1.04
CA MET A 1 38.65 -17.07 1.82
C MET A 1 37.96 -16.03 0.93
N GLU A 2 38.52 -15.71 -0.25
CA GLU A 2 37.96 -14.66 -1.13
C GLU A 2 36.64 -15.02 -1.85
N SER A 3 36.38 -16.30 -2.13
CA SER A 3 35.14 -16.69 -2.82
C SER A 3 33.87 -16.41 -2.00
N LEU A 4 33.93 -16.65 -0.68
CA LEU A 4 32.83 -16.39 0.26
C LEU A 4 32.52 -14.90 0.36
N LEU A 5 33.54 -14.04 0.29
CA LEU A 5 33.34 -12.59 0.28
C LEU A 5 32.68 -12.10 -1.01
N SER A 6 32.91 -12.76 -2.15
CA SER A 6 32.23 -12.40 -3.40
C SER A 6 30.74 -12.80 -3.40
N ILE A 7 30.41 -13.97 -2.83
CA ILE A 7 29.03 -14.45 -2.70
C ILE A 7 28.25 -13.55 -1.74
N TYR A 8 28.83 -13.27 -0.56
CA TYR A 8 28.19 -12.40 0.43
C TYR A 8 28.00 -10.96 -0.07
N ARG A 9 28.84 -10.49 -0.99
CA ARG A 9 28.72 -9.16 -1.60
C ARG A 9 27.65 -9.13 -2.70
N GLY A 10 27.49 -10.22 -3.45
CA GLY A 10 26.43 -10.39 -4.46
C GLY A 10 25.02 -10.41 -3.84
N ASP A 11 24.84 -11.14 -2.73
CA ASP A 11 23.54 -11.24 -2.04
C ASP A 11 23.11 -9.89 -1.42
N ARG A 12 24.05 -9.10 -0.88
CA ARG A 12 23.73 -7.77 -0.34
C ARG A 12 23.28 -6.77 -1.41
N LEU A 13 23.81 -6.86 -2.62
CA LEU A 13 23.40 -5.98 -3.73
C LEU A 13 22.04 -6.38 -4.31
N ASN A 14 21.67 -7.66 -4.23
CA ASN A 14 20.37 -8.14 -4.68
C ASN A 14 19.25 -7.79 -3.66
N ASN A 15 19.55 -7.83 -2.36
CA ASN A 15 18.57 -7.52 -1.32
C ASN A 15 18.26 -6.02 -1.15
N SER A 16 19.03 -5.10 -1.75
CA SER A 16 18.76 -3.66 -1.62
C SER A 16 17.70 -3.12 -2.59
N ILE A 17 17.20 -3.94 -3.52
CA ILE A 17 16.19 -3.51 -4.51
C ILE A 17 14.76 -3.62 -3.95
N TYR A 18 14.57 -4.41 -2.89
CA TYR A 18 13.33 -4.43 -2.14
C TYR A 18 13.41 -3.40 -1.01
N ILE A 19 13.23 -2.13 -1.35
CA ILE A 19 12.73 -1.17 -0.36
C ILE A 19 11.26 -1.59 -0.12
N GLU A 20 11.07 -2.66 0.63
CA GLU A 20 9.83 -2.88 1.34
C GLU A 20 9.73 -1.69 2.29
N LYS A 21 8.95 -0.69 1.90
CA LYS A 21 8.56 0.37 2.80
C LYS A 21 7.98 -0.38 4.00
N ASN A 22 8.63 -0.28 5.15
CA ASN A 22 8.11 -0.85 6.40
C ASN A 22 6.93 0.01 6.87
N VAL A 23 5.93 0.18 6.00
CA VAL A 23 4.56 0.47 6.39
C VAL A 23 4.10 -0.80 7.07
N GLY A 24 4.37 -0.85 8.38
CA GLY A 24 4.05 -1.97 9.22
C GLY A 24 2.59 -2.36 9.08
N HIS A 25 2.24 -3.57 9.51
CA HIS A 25 0.91 -4.16 9.38
C HIS A 25 -0.25 -3.19 9.73
N ILE A 26 -0.03 -2.29 10.69
CA ILE A 26 -0.97 -1.25 11.11
C ILE A 26 -1.26 -0.22 10.00
N ASP A 27 -0.26 0.25 9.24
CA ASP A 27 -0.47 1.22 8.17
C ASP A 27 -1.32 0.63 7.03
N ARG A 28 -1.05 -0.64 6.68
CA ARG A 28 -1.85 -1.38 5.70
C ARG A 28 -3.32 -1.51 6.12
N ILE A 29 -3.54 -1.80 7.41
CA ILE A 29 -4.89 -1.85 8.00
C ILE A 29 -5.57 -0.48 7.92
N ILE A 30 -4.90 0.58 8.36
CA ILE A 30 -5.45 1.94 8.35
C ILE A 30 -5.81 2.36 6.93
N ARG A 31 -4.95 2.11 5.95
CA ARG A 31 -5.20 2.49 4.54
C ARG A 31 -6.39 1.71 3.96
N SER A 32 -6.52 0.44 4.31
CA SER A 32 -7.68 -0.38 3.92
C SER A 32 -8.99 0.12 4.54
N ILE A 33 -8.98 0.49 5.83
CA ILE A 33 -10.15 1.03 6.54
C ILE A 33 -10.54 2.39 5.97
N LEU A 34 -9.58 3.29 5.74
CA LEU A 34 -9.82 4.59 5.13
C LEU A 34 -10.38 4.45 3.72
N GLY A 35 -9.84 3.53 2.93
CA GLY A 35 -10.34 3.25 1.58
C GLY A 35 -11.79 2.77 1.60
N LEU A 36 -12.15 1.89 2.54
CA LEU A 36 -13.52 1.42 2.72
C LEU A 36 -14.46 2.56 3.15
N LEU A 37 -14.02 3.43 4.08
CA LEU A 37 -14.79 4.59 4.53
C LEU A 37 -15.06 5.56 3.38
N LEU A 38 -14.08 5.81 2.50
CA LEU A 38 -14.25 6.68 1.33
C LEU A 38 -15.27 6.14 0.33
N ILE A 39 -15.49 4.82 0.29
CA ILE A 39 -16.49 4.19 -0.57
C ILE A 39 -17.88 4.23 0.09
N ILE A 40 -17.96 3.94 1.39
CA ILE A 40 -19.25 3.78 2.10
C ILE A 40 -19.83 5.12 2.55
N ALA A 41 -19.01 6.03 3.07
CA ALA A 41 -19.50 7.29 3.64
C ALA A 41 -20.35 8.10 2.64
N PRO A 42 -19.93 8.32 1.38
CA PRO A 42 -20.72 9.11 0.42
C PRO A 42 -22.11 8.55 0.14
N VAL A 43 -22.28 7.23 0.26
CA VAL A 43 -23.56 6.53 0.09
C VAL A 43 -24.51 6.78 1.25
N ILE A 44 -23.97 6.96 2.47
CA ILE A 44 -24.79 7.18 3.68
C ILE A 44 -25.26 8.64 3.78
N ILE A 45 -24.42 9.59 3.35
CA ILE A 45 -24.69 11.03 3.49
C ILE A 45 -25.21 11.70 2.21
N ASP A 46 -25.72 10.91 1.24
CA ASP A 46 -26.33 11.38 -0.01
C ASP A 46 -25.49 12.44 -0.75
N ILE A 47 -24.19 12.20 -0.84
CA ILE A 47 -23.28 13.07 -1.57
C ILE A 47 -23.58 12.99 -3.08
N PRO A 48 -23.41 14.10 -3.84
CA PRO A 48 -23.54 14.09 -5.29
C PRO A 48 -22.74 12.96 -5.94
N VAL A 49 -23.37 12.24 -6.88
CA VAL A 49 -22.81 11.04 -7.52
C VAL A 49 -21.39 11.25 -8.05
N TRP A 50 -21.11 12.42 -8.64
CA TRP A 50 -19.78 12.73 -9.17
C TRP A 50 -18.69 12.80 -8.09
N VAL A 51 -19.01 13.31 -6.89
CA VAL A 51 -18.08 13.31 -5.75
C VAL A 51 -17.90 11.89 -5.22
N ALA A 52 -18.98 11.12 -5.12
CA ALA A 52 -18.92 9.72 -4.66
C ALA A 52 -18.02 8.86 -5.57
N VAL A 53 -18.07 9.07 -6.88
CA VAL A 53 -17.20 8.37 -7.85
C VAL A 53 -15.72 8.72 -7.64
N ILE A 54 -15.39 10.01 -7.41
CA ILE A 54 -14.01 10.44 -7.13
C ILE A 54 -13.52 9.81 -5.83
N LEU A 55 -14.33 9.86 -4.76
CA LEU A 55 -13.98 9.27 -3.46
C LEU A 55 -13.84 7.75 -3.54
N ALA A 56 -14.68 7.07 -4.31
CA ALA A 56 -14.56 5.63 -4.55
C ALA A 56 -13.27 5.28 -5.30
N GLY A 57 -12.85 6.08 -6.27
CA GLY A 57 -11.57 5.91 -6.96
C GLY A 57 -10.37 6.05 -6.02
N ILE A 58 -10.36 7.08 -5.18
CA ILE A 58 -9.32 7.29 -4.15
C ILE A 58 -9.35 6.15 -3.13
N GLY A 59 -10.55 5.74 -2.70
CA GLY A 59 -10.73 4.66 -1.73
C GLY A 59 -10.26 3.30 -2.25
N GLY A 60 -10.54 3.00 -3.52
CA GLY A 60 -10.04 1.80 -4.19
C GLY A 60 -8.51 1.78 -4.29
N ALA A 61 -7.88 2.91 -4.63
CA ALA A 61 -6.42 3.02 -4.65
C ALA A 61 -5.81 2.74 -3.27
N ASN A 62 -6.39 3.30 -2.20
CA ASN A 62 -5.97 3.06 -0.82
C ASN A 62 -6.08 1.58 -0.39
N ILE A 63 -7.13 0.88 -0.82
CA ILE A 63 -7.29 -0.56 -0.55
C ILE A 63 -6.21 -1.36 -1.28
N ILE A 64 -5.97 -1.07 -2.56
CA ILE A 64 -4.95 -1.74 -3.36
C ILE A 64 -3.56 -1.54 -2.75
N GLU A 65 -3.23 -0.31 -2.36
CA GLU A 65 -1.96 -0.01 -1.67
C GLU A 65 -1.84 -0.74 -0.33
N GLY A 66 -2.93 -0.81 0.45
CA GLY A 66 -2.97 -1.56 1.71
C GLY A 66 -2.73 -3.07 1.52
N ILE A 67 -3.23 -3.65 0.42
CA ILE A 67 -3.07 -5.08 0.10
C ILE A 67 -1.67 -5.39 -0.44
N ILE A 68 -1.20 -4.62 -1.42
CA ILE A 68 0.08 -4.89 -2.09
C ILE A 68 1.26 -4.48 -1.20
N GLY A 69 1.05 -3.57 -0.25
CA GLY A 69 2.07 -3.22 0.74
C GLY A 69 3.21 -2.35 0.24
N PHE A 70 2.97 -1.59 -0.85
CA PHE A 70 3.86 -0.54 -1.35
C PHE A 70 3.79 0.76 -0.52
#